data_AF-A0A970B485-F1
#
_entry.id   AF-A0A970B485-F1
#
_cell.length_a   1.000
_cell.length_b   1.000
_cell.length_c   1.000
_cell.angle_alpha   90.00
_cell.angle_beta   90.00
_cell.angle_gamma   90.00
#
_symmetry.space_group_name_H-M   'P 1'
#
loop_
_entity.id
_entity.type
_entity.pdbx_description
1 polymer ?
#
loop_
_entity_poly.entity_id
_entity_poly.type
_entity_poly.pdbx_seq_one_letter_code
_entity_poly.pdbx_strand_id
1 'polypeptide(L)' 'MRITAKTVEGEDVKIDASHGVKVNDATVTTPDVAADNGVIHIIDTVLMPA' A
#
# COMPACT_ATOMS: atom_id res chain seq x y z
N MET A 1 -7.89 -8.85 -6.82
CA MET A 1 -7.47 -7.88 -7.86
C MET A 1 -6.01 -7.54 -7.61
N ARG A 2 -5.17 -7.49 -8.64
CA ARG A 2 -3.74 -7.16 -8.52
C ARG A 2 -3.42 -5.98 -9.44
N ILE A 3 -2.78 -4.95 -8.90
CA ILE A 3 -2.40 -3.74 -9.62
C ILE A 3 -1.01 -3.27 -9.18
N THR A 4 -0.43 -2.33 -9.92
CA THR A 4 0.77 -1.59 -9.53
C THR A 4 0.46 -0.10 -9.40
N ALA A 5 1.18 0.59 -8.53
CA ALA A 5 1.06 2.03 -8.33
C ALA A 5 2.45 2.67 -8.23
N LYS A 6 2.64 3.80 -8.93
CA LYS A 6 3.87 4.58 -8.90
C LYS A 6 4.00 5.32 -7.57
N THR A 7 5.14 5.20 -6.90
CA THR A 7 5.44 5.98 -5.69
C THR A 7 6.09 7.32 -6.04
N VAL A 8 6.09 8.23 -5.07
CA VAL A 8 6.80 9.51 -5.17
C VAL A 8 8.32 9.36 -5.13
N GLU A 9 8.82 8.25 -4.58
CA GLU A 9 10.24 7.94 -4.52
C GLU A 9 10.78 7.59 -5.91
N GLY A 10 9.94 6.99 -6.76
CA GLY A 10 10.28 6.69 -8.14
C GLY A 10 9.98 5.26 -8.52
N GLU A 11 9.96 4.30 -7.60
CA GLU A 11 9.65 2.90 -7.93
C GLU A 11 8.16 2.56 -7.79
N ASP A 12 7.75 1.46 -8.43
CA ASP A 12 6.38 0.95 -8.35
C ASP A 12 6.21 0.01 -7.14
N VAL A 13 5.06 0.11 -6.47
CA VAL A 13 4.61 -0.89 -5.49
C VAL A 13 3.54 -1.79 -6.08
N LYS A 14 3.55 -3.07 -5.69
CA LYS A 14 2.52 -4.05 -6.04
C LYS A 14 1.42 -4.03 -5.00
N ILE A 15 0.17 -3.97 -5.44
CA ILE A 15 -0.99 -4.03 -4.56
C ILE A 15 -1.79 -5.28 -4.90
N ASP A 16 -1.98 -6.15 -3.90
CA ASP A 16 -2.78 -7.37 -4.03
C ASP A 16 -3.96 -7.30 -3.06
N ALA A 17 -5.19 -7.34 -3.59
CA ALA A 17 -6.43 -7.36 -2.83
C ALA A 17 -7.18 -8.70 -2.98
N SER A 18 -6.48 -9.81 -3.28
CA SER A 18 -7.11 -11.13 -3.44
C SER A 18 -7.46 -11.80 -2.11
N HIS A 19 -6.66 -11.59 -1.06
CA HIS A 19 -6.82 -12.26 0.24
C HIS A 19 -6.44 -11.26 1.36
N GLY A 20 -7.22 -10.18 1.45
CA GLY A 20 -6.80 -8.97 2.17
C GLY A 20 -5.92 -8.08 1.30
N VAL A 21 -5.75 -6.82 1.71
CA VAL A 21 -4.94 -5.85 0.96
C VAL A 21 -3.50 -5.93 1.43
N LYS A 22 -2.59 -6.12 0.47
CA LYS A 22 -1.15 -6.06 0.68
C LYS A 22 -0.50 -5.06 -0.24
N VAL A 23 0.54 -4.38 0.26
CA VAL A 23 1.43 -3.52 -0.51
C VAL A 23 2.81 -4.15 -0.46
N ASN A 24 3.28 -4.67 -1.59
CA ASN A 24 4.38 -5.65 -1.66
C ASN A 24 4.12 -6.80 -0.66
N ASP A 25 5.00 -6.97 0.33
CA ASP A 25 4.88 -8.00 1.37
C ASP A 25 4.18 -7.50 2.65
N ALA A 26 3.93 -6.19 2.77
CA ALA A 26 3.29 -5.59 3.95
C ALA A 26 1.76 -5.76 3.90
N THR A 27 1.16 -6.13 5.02
CA THR A 27 -0.30 -6.30 5.13
C THR A 27 -0.94 -5.00 5.60
N VAL A 28 -1.99 -4.56 4.92
CA VAL A 28 -2.81 -3.43 5.37
C VAL A 28 -3.68 -3.89 6.53
N THR A 29 -3.47 -3.31 7.71
CA THR A 29 -4.20 -3.61 8.94
C THR A 29 -5.42 -2.72 9.12
N THR A 30 -5.39 -1.50 8.59
CA THR A 30 -6.52 -0.57 8.61
C THR A 30 -6.52 0.25 7.31
N PRO A 31 -7.46 -0.02 6.38
CA PRO A 31 -7.60 0.76 5.15
C PRO A 31 -8.46 2.02 5.36
N ASP A 32 -8.37 2.94 4.40
CA ASP A 32 -9.34 4.03 4.18
C ASP A 32 -9.48 5.05 5.32
N VAL A 33 -8.37 5.38 5.99
CA VAL A 33 -8.35 6.48 6.96
C VAL A 33 -8.30 7.81 6.20
N ALA A 34 -9.37 8.60 6.31
CA ALA A 34 -9.47 9.89 5.62
C ALA A 34 -8.47 10.93 6.17
N ALA A 35 -7.85 11.66 5.26
CA ALA A 35 -7.00 12.82 5.55
C ALA A 35 -7.38 13.97 4.60
N ASP A 36 -7.10 15.22 4.99
CA ASP A 36 -7.50 16.40 4.21
C ASP A 36 -6.95 16.42 2.78
N ASN A 37 -5.84 15.73 2.56
CA ASN A 37 -5.10 15.68 1.30
C ASN A 37 -5.00 14.28 0.69
N GLY A 38 -5.76 13.30 1.18
CA GLY A 38 -5.72 11.94 0.65
C GLY A 38 -6.26 10.89 1.59
N VAL A 39 -5.67 9.70 1.53
CA VAL A 39 -6.07 8.53 2.30
C VAL A 39 -4.84 7.83 2.86
N ILE A 40 -4.97 7.33 4.09
CA ILE A 40 -3.93 6.56 4.78
C ILE A 40 -4.37 5.09 4.86
N HIS A 41 -3.46 4.20 4.50
CA HIS A 41 -3.58 2.76 4.74
C HIS A 41 -2.49 2.35 5.72
N ILE A 42 -2.89 1.88 6.91
CA ILE A 42 -1.95 1.45 7.95
C ILE A 42 -1.43 0.05 7.58
N ILE A 43 -0.11 -0.13 7.65
CA ILE A 43 0.58 -1.39 7.35
C ILE A 43 1.36 -1.92 8.55
N ASP A 44 1.59 -3.23 8.58
CA ASP A 44 2.29 -3.94 9.67
C ASP A 44 3.82 -3.93 9.55
N THR A 45 4.35 -3.60 8.38
CA THR A 45 5.78 -3.75 8.04
C THR A 45 6.28 -2.55 7.26
N VAL A 46 7.52 -2.12 7.52
CA VAL A 46 8.17 -1.03 6.77
C VAL A 46 8.47 -1.47 5.34
N LEU A 47 8.13 -0.62 4.37
CA LEU A 47 8.52 -0.81 2.98
C LEU A 47 9.96 -0.33 2.77
N MET A 48 10.77 -1.17 2.14
CA MET A 48 12.11 -0.80 1.69
C MET A 48 12.07 -0.51 0.18
N PRO A 49 12.84 0.49 -0.31
CA PRO A 49 13.06 0.68 -1.73
C PRO A 49 13.68 -0.57 -2.37
N ALA A 50 13.41 -0.77 -3.67
CA ALA A 50 13.97 -1.86 -4.46
C ALA A 50 15.34 -1.51 -5.04
#